data_AF-A0A9X7W0H7-F1
#
_entry.id   AF-A0A9X7W0H7-F1
#
_cell.length_a   1.000
_cell.length_b   1.000
_cell.length_c   1.000
_cell.angle_alpha   90.00
_cell.angle_beta   90.00
_cell.angle_gamma   90.00
#
_symmetry.space_group_name_H-M   'P 1'
#
loop_
_entity.id
_entity.type
_entity.pdbx_description
1 polymer ?
#
loop_
_entity_poly.entity_id
_entity_poly.type
_entity_poly.pdbx_seq_one_letter_code
_entity_poly.pdbx_strand_id
1 'polypeptide(L)'
;MSVLRKVKNILNSNKTATVSTIIRLLNPVIKGWSNYYSTQVSKKVFSYCDHQIYEMLWHWAKRRHPKKSSQWVFKRYFTRQGRKKWTFGTDQQTLVFMSELPIIRHTKIQGKRSPYRPSDAEYFETRRLQLSLKRLNGFQKKVVQKTNAKCILCGCNISAEHFRRWRVSGDNDISFNQLTSERMGHVTPDDVFVTHRWCYERYKSTHSLDSDDCRTA
;
A
#
# COMPACT_ATOMS: atom_id res chain seq x y z
N MET A 1 -22.66 -4.64 7.13
CA MET A 1 -22.12 -4.60 8.51
C MET A 1 -21.19 -3.40 8.66
N SER A 2 -21.35 -2.57 9.69
CA SER A 2 -20.49 -1.38 9.93
C SER A 2 -19.09 -1.76 10.39
N VAL A 3 -18.05 -1.02 9.98
CA VAL A 3 -16.64 -1.22 10.39
C VAL A 3 -16.49 -1.22 11.91
N LEU A 4 -17.25 -0.37 12.61
CA LEU A 4 -17.24 -0.27 14.07
C LEU A 4 -17.73 -1.56 14.74
N ARG A 5 -18.72 -2.23 14.15
CA ARG A 5 -19.18 -3.54 14.64
C ARG A 5 -18.09 -4.59 14.52
N LYS A 6 -17.35 -4.58 13.41
CA LYS A 6 -16.22 -5.51 13.19
C LYS A 6 -15.10 -5.25 14.20
N VAL A 7 -14.74 -3.99 14.43
CA VAL A 7 -13.75 -3.60 15.46
C VAL A 7 -14.21 -4.06 16.85
N LYS A 8 -15.47 -3.78 17.23
CA LYS A 8 -16.04 -4.20 18.51
C LYS A 8 -15.97 -5.73 18.69
N ASN A 9 -16.32 -6.49 17.67
CA ASN A 9 -16.25 -7.95 17.72
C ASN A 9 -14.81 -8.44 17.90
N ILE A 10 -13.85 -7.87 17.17
CA ILE A 10 -12.43 -8.21 17.34
C ILE A 10 -11.97 -7.95 18.79
N LEU A 11 -12.31 -6.80 19.36
CA LEU A 11 -11.94 -6.47 20.74
C LEU A 11 -12.63 -7.40 21.77
N ASN A 12 -13.88 -7.78 21.52
CA ASN A 12 -14.65 -8.68 22.38
C ASN A 12 -14.12 -10.13 22.34
N SER A 13 -13.66 -10.61 21.19
CA SER A 13 -13.03 -11.92 21.07
C SER A 13 -11.60 -11.92 21.64
N ASN A 14 -10.95 -10.76 21.71
CA ASN A 14 -9.55 -10.63 22.12
C ASN A 14 -9.39 -9.83 23.43
N LYS A 15 -10.13 -10.22 24.48
CA LYS A 15 -10.15 -9.48 25.77
C LYS A 15 -8.79 -9.43 26.46
N THR A 16 -7.97 -10.46 26.33
CA THR A 16 -6.68 -10.61 27.03
C THR A 16 -5.47 -10.49 26.10
N ALA A 17 -5.68 -10.35 24.79
CA ALA A 17 -4.63 -10.32 23.77
C ALA A 17 -3.62 -9.17 23.98
N THR A 18 -2.41 -9.32 23.46
CA THR A 18 -1.38 -8.28 23.52
C THR A 18 -1.75 -7.08 22.63
N VAL A 19 -1.21 -5.91 22.94
CA VAL A 19 -1.42 -4.68 22.16
C VAL A 19 -1.04 -4.87 20.69
N SER A 20 0.11 -5.51 20.44
CA SER A 20 0.57 -5.85 19.10
C SER A 20 -0.44 -6.72 18.33
N THR A 21 -1.04 -7.72 19.00
CA THR A 21 -2.07 -8.58 18.38
C THR A 21 -3.30 -7.77 17.98
N ILE A 22 -3.79 -6.88 18.87
CA ILE A 22 -4.92 -6.00 18.56
C ILE A 22 -4.61 -5.12 17.34
N ILE A 23 -3.44 -4.50 17.30
CA ILE A 23 -3.02 -3.65 16.17
C ILE A 23 -2.95 -4.46 14.87
N ARG A 24 -2.36 -5.66 14.91
CA ARG A 24 -2.26 -6.54 13.75
C ARG A 24 -3.62 -6.94 13.18
N LEU A 25 -4.63 -7.11 14.04
CA LEU A 25 -5.99 -7.44 13.63
C LEU A 25 -6.78 -6.22 13.13
N LEU A 26 -6.63 -5.07 13.80
CA LEU A 26 -7.40 -3.86 13.48
C LEU A 26 -6.87 -3.10 12.27
N ASN A 27 -5.54 -2.98 12.11
CA ASN A 27 -4.95 -2.18 11.03
C ASN A 27 -5.38 -2.61 9.62
N PRO A 28 -5.42 -3.91 9.26
CA PRO A 28 -5.92 -4.34 7.96
C PRO A 28 -7.40 -3.98 7.73
N VAL A 29 -8.23 -4.10 8.78
CA VAL A 29 -9.67 -3.77 8.70
C VAL A 29 -9.87 -2.27 8.49
N ILE A 30 -9.18 -1.45 9.28
CA ILE A 30 -9.24 0.02 9.19
C ILE A 30 -8.74 0.49 7.82
N LYS A 31 -7.57 -0.02 7.37
CA LYS A 31 -7.01 0.32 6.06
C LYS A 31 -7.94 -0.10 4.92
N GLY A 32 -8.45 -1.33 4.94
CA GLY A 32 -9.35 -1.83 3.91
C GLY A 32 -10.62 -0.99 3.78
N TRP A 33 -11.26 -0.69 4.90
CA TRP A 33 -12.48 0.11 4.91
C TRP A 33 -12.23 1.57 4.47
N SER A 34 -11.15 2.18 4.96
CA SER A 34 -10.78 3.53 4.57
C SER A 34 -10.40 3.63 3.10
N ASN A 35 -9.69 2.63 2.55
CA ASN A 35 -9.35 2.58 1.13
C ASN A 35 -10.60 2.46 0.26
N TYR A 36 -11.59 1.66 0.68
CA TYR A 36 -12.85 1.53 -0.04
C TYR A 36 -13.60 2.87 -0.14
N TYR A 37 -13.69 3.60 0.97
CA TYR A 37 -14.35 4.92 1.01
C TYR A 37 -13.43 6.11 0.66
N SER A 38 -12.17 5.85 0.28
CA SER A 38 -11.19 6.92 -0.01
C SER A 38 -11.56 7.76 -1.23
N THR A 39 -12.46 7.27 -2.08
CA THR A 39 -12.91 7.99 -3.29
C THR A 39 -13.97 9.04 -2.99
N GLN A 40 -14.62 8.96 -1.84
CA GLN A 40 -15.74 9.81 -1.44
C GLN A 40 -15.32 10.90 -0.45
N VAL A 41 -16.21 11.84 -0.16
CA VAL A 41 -15.98 12.91 0.84
C VAL A 41 -16.19 12.35 2.26
N SER A 42 -15.26 11.49 2.70
CA SER A 42 -15.43 10.69 3.92
C SER A 42 -14.62 11.14 5.12
N LYS A 43 -13.91 12.29 5.08
CA LYS A 43 -13.06 12.75 6.22
C LYS A 43 -13.84 12.90 7.53
N LYS A 44 -15.04 13.52 7.50
CA LYS A 44 -15.86 13.70 8.71
C LYS A 44 -16.27 12.36 9.32
N VAL A 45 -16.64 11.40 8.47
CA VAL A 45 -16.99 10.03 8.89
C VAL A 45 -15.76 9.31 9.44
N PHE A 46 -14.59 9.48 8.82
CA PHE A 46 -13.34 8.88 9.30
C PHE A 46 -12.96 9.41 10.70
N SER A 47 -13.06 10.72 10.93
CA SER A 47 -12.84 11.29 12.26
C SER A 47 -13.84 10.76 13.31
N TYR A 48 -15.11 10.61 12.92
CA TYR A 48 -16.11 10.00 13.80
C TYR A 48 -15.77 8.54 14.12
N CYS A 49 -15.39 7.75 13.11
CA CYS A 49 -14.98 6.37 13.32
C CYS A 49 -13.74 6.26 14.19
N ASP A 50 -12.72 7.10 13.98
CA ASP A 50 -11.51 7.14 14.81
C ASP A 50 -11.85 7.40 16.29
N HIS A 51 -12.76 8.35 16.56
CA HIS A 51 -13.23 8.63 17.92
C HIS A 51 -13.94 7.42 18.54
N GLN A 52 -14.85 6.78 17.81
CA GLN A 52 -15.55 5.59 18.30
C GLN A 52 -14.60 4.42 18.56
N ILE A 53 -13.58 4.22 17.71
CA ILE A 53 -12.56 3.19 17.89
C ILE A 53 -11.70 3.49 19.12
N TYR A 54 -11.33 4.77 19.32
CA TYR A 54 -10.60 5.21 20.51
C TYR A 54 -11.39 4.88 21.79
N GLU A 55 -12.67 5.23 21.86
CA GLU A 55 -13.54 4.91 23.01
C GLU A 55 -13.58 3.40 23.30
N MET A 56 -13.72 2.57 22.26
CA MET A 56 -13.72 1.11 22.43
C MET A 56 -12.38 0.59 22.95
N LEU A 57 -11.26 1.13 22.47
CA LEU A 57 -9.91 0.76 22.92
C LEU A 57 -9.64 1.22 24.35
N TRP A 58 -10.13 2.41 24.71
CA TRP A 58 -10.04 2.93 26.07
C TRP A 58 -10.77 2.01 27.06
N HIS A 59 -12.01 1.64 26.78
CA HIS A 59 -12.76 0.68 27.61
C HIS A 59 -12.08 -0.69 27.68
N TRP A 60 -11.55 -1.18 26.56
CA TRP A 60 -10.81 -2.44 26.52
C TRP A 60 -9.56 -2.38 27.41
N ALA A 61 -8.81 -1.28 27.40
CA ALA A 61 -7.61 -1.08 28.21
C ALA A 61 -7.93 -0.93 29.69
N LYS A 62 -8.93 -0.10 30.04
CA LYS A 62 -9.40 0.12 31.43
C LYS A 62 -9.86 -1.17 32.09
N ARG A 63 -10.64 -1.99 31.39
CA ARG A 63 -11.15 -3.27 31.90
C ARG A 63 -10.04 -4.23 32.33
N ARG A 64 -8.87 -4.18 31.69
CA ARG A 64 -7.73 -5.04 32.04
C ARG A 64 -7.04 -4.65 33.34
N HIS A 65 -7.23 -3.41 33.78
CA HIS A 65 -6.52 -2.85 34.93
C HIS A 65 -7.49 -2.14 35.88
N PRO A 66 -8.45 -2.88 36.49
CA PRO A 66 -9.47 -2.29 37.36
C PRO A 66 -8.88 -1.57 38.57
N LYS A 67 -7.69 -1.99 39.04
CA LYS A 67 -6.99 -1.42 40.20
C LYS A 67 -5.99 -0.30 39.86
N LYS A 68 -5.84 0.07 38.58
CA LYS A 68 -4.87 1.11 38.17
C LYS A 68 -5.60 2.41 37.82
N SER A 69 -4.93 3.54 38.07
CA SER A 69 -5.47 4.85 37.71
C SER A 69 -5.60 4.99 36.19
N SER A 70 -6.54 5.83 35.75
CA SER A 70 -6.73 6.15 34.33
C SER A 70 -5.43 6.66 33.69
N GLN A 71 -4.66 7.48 34.41
CA GLN A 71 -3.38 8.01 33.93
C GLN A 71 -2.34 6.90 33.69
N TRP A 72 -2.29 5.89 34.56
CA TRP A 72 -1.39 4.75 34.39
C TRP A 72 -1.78 3.94 33.15
N VAL A 73 -3.08 3.64 32.98
CA VAL A 73 -3.59 2.92 31.81
C VAL A 73 -3.26 3.69 30.53
N PHE A 74 -3.46 5.00 30.56
CA PHE A 74 -3.15 5.86 29.43
C PHE A 74 -1.68 5.77 29.02
N LYS A 75 -0.76 5.98 29.97
CA LYS A 75 0.70 5.88 29.73
C LYS A 75 1.13 4.50 29.25
N ARG A 76 0.40 3.44 29.62
CA ARG A 76 0.72 2.06 29.24
C ARG A 76 0.34 1.69 27.81
N TYR A 77 -0.76 2.26 27.28
CA TYR A 77 -1.38 1.84 26.02
C TYR A 77 -1.39 2.92 24.93
N PHE A 78 -1.25 4.19 25.30
CA PHE A 78 -1.33 5.32 24.39
C PHE A 78 0.00 6.07 24.37
N THR A 79 0.61 6.10 23.19
CA THR A 79 1.90 6.77 22.95
C THR A 79 1.71 8.01 22.08
N ARG A 80 2.78 8.78 21.91
CA ARG A 80 2.85 9.90 20.97
C ARG A 80 3.54 9.42 19.71
N GLN A 81 2.87 9.56 18.56
CA GLN A 81 3.47 9.26 17.26
C GLN A 81 3.52 10.55 16.42
N GLY A 82 4.74 11.07 16.24
CA GLY A 82 4.95 12.34 15.54
C GLY A 82 4.18 13.50 16.20
N ARG A 83 3.25 14.09 15.44
CA ARG A 83 2.38 15.20 15.88
C ARG A 83 1.10 14.74 16.60
N LYS A 84 0.70 13.47 16.48
CA LYS A 84 -0.50 12.93 17.13
C LYS A 84 -0.16 12.46 18.53
N LYS A 85 -0.88 13.00 19.50
CA LYS A 85 -0.90 12.50 20.87
C LYS A 85 -1.99 11.42 20.95
N TRP A 86 -1.83 10.50 21.91
CA TRP A 86 -2.89 9.58 22.34
C TRP A 86 -3.19 8.48 21.31
N THR A 87 -2.13 8.00 20.64
CA THR A 87 -2.22 6.92 19.67
C THR A 87 -2.12 5.58 20.37
N PHE A 88 -3.11 4.71 20.18
CA PHE A 88 -3.08 3.36 20.74
C PHE A 88 -1.92 2.56 20.12
N GLY A 89 -1.01 2.07 20.97
CA GLY A 89 0.03 1.15 20.57
C GLY A 89 1.27 1.15 21.43
N THR A 90 2.34 0.60 20.87
CA THR A 90 3.68 0.56 21.43
C THR A 90 4.61 1.41 20.57
N ASP A 91 5.84 1.62 21.01
CA ASP A 91 6.82 2.43 20.26
C ASP A 91 7.16 1.83 18.88
N GLN A 92 6.96 0.52 18.72
CA GLN A 92 7.21 -0.21 17.48
C GLN A 92 6.00 -0.25 16.54
N GLN A 93 4.79 -0.28 17.10
CA GLN A 93 3.57 -0.51 16.33
C GLN A 93 2.43 0.33 16.87
N THR A 94 1.77 1.06 15.98
CA THR A 94 0.64 1.92 16.32
C THR A 94 -0.58 1.61 15.45
N LEU A 95 -1.74 1.95 15.98
CA LEU A 95 -2.99 1.91 15.25
C LEU A 95 -3.02 3.01 14.18
N VAL A 96 -3.48 2.66 12.98
CA VAL A 96 -3.68 3.62 11.90
C VAL A 96 -5.00 4.37 12.09
N PHE A 97 -4.96 5.68 11.93
CA PHE A 97 -6.14 6.54 11.90
C PHE A 97 -6.74 6.60 10.50
N MET A 98 -8.06 6.41 10.40
CA MET A 98 -8.80 6.59 9.15
C MET A 98 -8.67 8.02 8.64
N SER A 99 -8.68 9.00 9.55
CA SER A 99 -8.56 10.42 9.23
C SER A 99 -7.24 10.81 8.58
N GLU A 100 -6.17 10.03 8.79
CA GLU A 100 -4.85 10.28 8.16
C GLU A 100 -4.75 9.72 6.74
N LEU A 101 -5.56 8.70 6.41
CA LEU A 101 -5.53 8.10 5.09
C LEU A 101 -6.05 9.09 4.04
N PRO A 102 -5.33 9.29 2.93
CA PRO A 102 -5.68 10.30 1.94
C PRO A 102 -7.01 9.97 1.25
N ILE A 103 -7.80 11.00 0.98
CA ILE A 103 -8.93 10.87 0.05
C ILE A 103 -8.36 10.93 -1.37
N ILE A 104 -8.54 9.85 -2.12
CA ILE A 104 -8.06 9.71 -3.50
C ILE A 104 -9.27 9.84 -4.42
N ARG A 105 -9.49 11.05 -4.94
CA ARG A 105 -10.61 11.31 -5.86
C ARG A 105 -10.36 10.68 -7.23
N HIS A 106 -11.40 10.06 -7.78
CA HIS A 106 -11.39 9.62 -9.16
C HIS A 106 -11.45 10.83 -10.10
N THR A 107 -10.46 10.97 -10.99
CA THR A 107 -10.47 11.97 -12.05
C THR A 107 -11.32 11.44 -13.20
N LYS A 108 -12.43 12.10 -13.57
CA LYS A 108 -13.27 11.67 -14.72
C LYS A 108 -12.52 11.81 -16.05
N ILE A 109 -12.92 11.04 -17.06
CA ILE A 109 -12.50 11.28 -18.46
C ILE A 109 -13.15 12.59 -18.93
N GLN A 110 -12.42 13.40 -19.70
CA GLN A 110 -12.99 14.60 -20.32
C GLN A 110 -14.08 14.18 -21.31
N GLY A 111 -15.33 14.61 -21.11
CA GLY A 111 -16.50 14.01 -21.78
C GLY A 111 -16.48 14.00 -23.32
N LYS A 112 -15.74 14.92 -23.96
CA LYS A 112 -15.61 14.97 -25.43
C LYS A 112 -14.54 14.03 -26.00
N ARG A 113 -13.67 13.47 -25.14
CA ARG A 113 -12.50 12.65 -25.51
C ARG A 113 -12.90 11.18 -25.64
N SER A 114 -12.48 10.52 -26.72
CA SER A 114 -12.72 9.08 -26.95
C SER A 114 -11.40 8.31 -27.10
N PRO A 115 -11.24 7.12 -26.47
CA PRO A 115 -10.04 6.30 -26.64
C PRO A 115 -9.76 5.88 -28.08
N TYR A 116 -10.80 5.85 -28.91
CA TYR A 116 -10.72 5.40 -30.30
C TYR A 116 -10.43 6.54 -31.29
N ARG A 117 -10.36 7.79 -30.82
CA ARG A 117 -10.06 8.93 -31.69
C ARG A 117 -8.56 9.20 -31.68
N PRO A 118 -7.86 9.16 -32.84
CA PRO A 118 -6.41 9.41 -32.90
C PRO A 118 -6.01 10.78 -32.32
N SER A 119 -6.83 11.82 -32.54
CA SER A 119 -6.59 13.16 -31.99
C SER A 119 -6.62 13.24 -30.45
N ASP A 120 -7.15 12.21 -29.78
CA ASP A 120 -7.23 12.12 -28.32
C ASP A 120 -6.16 11.19 -27.73
N ALA A 121 -5.30 10.58 -28.55
CA ALA A 121 -4.31 9.59 -28.11
C ALA A 121 -3.35 10.14 -27.04
N GLU A 122 -2.85 11.37 -27.23
CA GLU A 122 -1.96 12.03 -26.27
C GLU A 122 -2.60 12.22 -24.89
N TYR A 123 -3.90 12.56 -24.85
CA TYR A 123 -4.66 12.67 -23.61
C TYR A 123 -4.71 11.34 -22.86
N PHE A 124 -4.99 10.24 -23.56
CA PHE A 124 -5.09 8.91 -22.94
C PHE A 124 -3.73 8.38 -22.50
N GLU A 125 -2.66 8.63 -23.26
CA GLU A 125 -1.30 8.27 -22.84
C GLU A 125 -0.85 9.05 -21.60
N THR A 126 -1.07 10.37 -21.59
CA THR A 126 -0.75 11.21 -20.42
C THR A 126 -1.55 10.77 -19.19
N ARG A 127 -2.85 10.51 -19.37
CA ARG A 127 -3.73 10.03 -18.31
C ARG A 127 -3.30 8.65 -17.80
N ARG A 128 -2.91 7.73 -18.68
CA ARG A 128 -2.40 6.40 -18.34
C ARG A 128 -1.18 6.53 -17.44
N LEU A 129 -0.17 7.31 -17.86
CA LEU A 129 1.04 7.54 -17.06
C LEU A 129 0.70 8.16 -15.69
N GLN A 130 -0.14 9.20 -15.65
CA GLN A 130 -0.57 9.83 -14.39
C GLN A 130 -1.24 8.85 -13.44
N LEU A 131 -2.13 7.98 -13.93
CA LEU A 131 -2.81 6.97 -13.10
C LEU A 131 -1.83 5.92 -12.57
N SER A 132 -0.85 5.50 -13.36
CA SER A 132 0.22 4.61 -12.92
C SER A 132 1.06 5.24 -11.82
N LEU A 133 1.51 6.48 -11.99
CA LEU A 133 2.36 7.18 -11.02
C LEU A 133 1.67 7.44 -9.67
N LYS A 134 0.35 7.66 -9.64
CA LYS A 134 -0.41 7.87 -8.39
C LYS A 134 -0.32 6.69 -7.42
N ARG A 135 -0.01 5.48 -7.90
CA ARG A 135 -0.02 4.24 -7.13
C ARG A 135 1.37 3.81 -6.62
N LEU A 136 2.41 4.53 -7.03
CA LEU A 136 3.82 4.15 -6.83
C LEU A 136 4.50 4.93 -5.72
N ASN A 137 5.52 4.32 -5.09
CA ASN A 137 6.41 5.00 -4.16
C ASN A 137 7.43 5.90 -4.91
N GLY A 138 8.19 6.72 -4.18
CA GLY A 138 9.12 7.69 -4.79
C GLY A 138 10.16 7.06 -5.73
N PHE A 139 10.69 5.89 -5.36
CA PHE A 139 11.65 5.13 -6.17
C PHE A 139 11.00 4.60 -7.45
N GLN A 140 9.87 3.91 -7.31
CA GLN A 140 9.11 3.32 -8.42
C GLN A 140 8.62 4.37 -9.41
N LYS A 141 8.24 5.57 -8.94
CA LYS A 141 7.86 6.68 -9.81
C LYS A 141 8.97 7.05 -10.79
N LYS A 142 10.21 7.15 -10.32
CA LYS A 142 11.37 7.48 -11.18
C LYS A 142 11.57 6.42 -12.26
N VAL A 143 11.52 5.14 -11.89
CA VAL A 143 11.66 4.02 -12.85
C VAL A 143 10.53 4.02 -13.89
N VAL A 144 9.28 4.22 -13.46
CA VAL A 144 8.12 4.20 -14.36
C VAL A 144 8.05 5.43 -15.26
N GLN A 145 8.51 6.60 -14.79
CA GLN A 145 8.69 7.79 -15.62
C GLN A 145 9.72 7.54 -16.72
N LYS A 146 10.88 6.97 -16.36
CA LYS A 146 11.94 6.61 -17.32
C LYS A 146 11.44 5.66 -18.41
N THR A 147 10.70 4.62 -18.01
CA THR A 147 10.19 3.58 -18.93
C THR A 147 8.85 3.93 -19.58
N ASN A 148 8.30 5.13 -19.33
CA ASN A 148 6.96 5.56 -19.77
C ASN A 148 5.84 4.53 -19.47
N ALA A 149 5.95 3.82 -18.35
CA ALA A 149 5.08 2.71 -17.97
C ALA A 149 4.92 1.63 -19.06
N LYS A 150 6.00 1.33 -19.79
CA LYS A 150 6.07 0.23 -20.76
C LYS A 150 7.07 -0.82 -20.29
N CYS A 151 6.78 -2.09 -20.57
CA CYS A 151 7.72 -3.16 -20.32
C CYS A 151 8.93 -3.02 -21.27
N ILE A 152 10.15 -3.02 -20.74
CA ILE A 152 11.36 -2.88 -21.58
C ILE A 152 11.60 -4.07 -22.51
N LEU A 153 11.08 -5.26 -22.17
CA LEU A 153 11.30 -6.49 -22.94
C LEU A 153 10.31 -6.65 -24.09
N CYS A 154 9.02 -6.34 -23.89
CA CYS A 154 7.99 -6.50 -24.94
C CYS A 154 7.46 -5.17 -25.51
N GLY A 155 7.82 -4.03 -24.93
CA GLY A 155 7.34 -2.71 -25.35
C GLY A 155 5.87 -2.40 -25.02
N CYS A 156 5.09 -3.39 -24.56
CA CYS A 156 3.68 -3.22 -24.26
C CYS A 156 3.42 -2.31 -23.05
N ASN A 157 2.30 -1.60 -23.10
CA ASN A 157 1.81 -0.76 -22.02
C ASN A 157 1.47 -1.59 -20.78
N ILE A 158 1.99 -1.16 -19.64
CA ILE A 158 1.61 -1.73 -18.34
C ILE A 158 0.40 -0.96 -17.81
N SER A 159 -0.68 -1.69 -17.53
CA SER A 159 -1.90 -1.11 -16.95
C SER A 159 -1.62 -0.47 -15.58
N ALA A 160 -2.25 0.68 -15.32
CA ALA A 160 -2.21 1.33 -14.01
C ALA A 160 -2.64 0.40 -12.86
N GLU A 161 -3.45 -0.62 -13.17
CA GLU A 161 -3.98 -1.62 -12.22
C GLU A 161 -2.93 -2.59 -11.72
N HIS A 162 -2.01 -2.98 -12.60
CA HIS A 162 -0.94 -3.90 -12.26
C HIS A 162 0.10 -3.24 -11.32
N PHE A 163 0.15 -1.91 -11.25
CA PHE A 163 0.98 -1.16 -10.29
C PHE A 163 0.40 -1.07 -8.85
N ARG A 164 -0.74 -1.71 -8.56
CA ARG A 164 -1.35 -1.67 -7.22
C ARG A 164 -0.52 -2.45 -6.21
N ARG A 165 -0.38 -1.88 -5.00
CA ARG A 165 0.16 -2.57 -3.83
C ARG A 165 -0.92 -3.43 -3.18
N TRP A 166 -1.31 -4.55 -3.79
CA TRP A 166 -2.14 -5.55 -3.12
C TRP A 166 -1.67 -6.97 -3.40
N ARG A 167 -1.17 -7.62 -2.35
CA ARG A 167 -0.85 -9.05 -2.30
C ARG A 167 -2.05 -9.80 -1.76
N VAL A 168 -2.69 -10.58 -2.62
CA VAL A 168 -3.25 -11.88 -2.25
C VAL A 168 -2.60 -12.86 -3.20
N SER A 169 -1.84 -13.80 -2.64
CA SER A 169 -1.13 -14.88 -3.34
C SER A 169 0.25 -14.58 -3.96
N GLY A 170 0.88 -13.43 -3.68
CA GLY A 170 2.33 -13.27 -3.91
C GLY A 170 2.78 -12.98 -5.34
N ASP A 171 1.87 -13.00 -6.31
CA ASP A 171 2.21 -12.79 -7.71
C ASP A 171 1.87 -11.35 -8.15
N ASN A 172 2.88 -10.49 -8.23
CA ASN A 172 2.73 -9.22 -8.95
C ASN A 172 2.96 -9.52 -10.44
N ASP A 173 2.04 -9.09 -11.31
CA ASP A 173 2.21 -9.19 -12.78
C ASP A 173 3.34 -8.31 -13.33
N ILE A 174 3.90 -7.45 -12.47
CA ILE A 174 4.99 -6.54 -12.78
C ILE A 174 6.15 -6.78 -11.81
N SER A 175 7.35 -6.75 -12.35
CA SER A 175 8.60 -6.74 -11.59
C SER A 175 9.48 -5.55 -11.95
N PHE A 176 10.21 -5.04 -10.95
CA PHE A 176 11.20 -3.97 -11.07
C PHE A 176 12.58 -4.63 -11.00
N ASN A 177 13.24 -4.79 -12.16
CA ASN A 177 14.43 -5.63 -12.28
C ASN A 177 15.61 -4.86 -12.85
N GLN A 178 16.82 -5.21 -12.42
CA GLN A 178 18.07 -4.87 -13.10
C GLN A 178 18.30 -5.93 -14.18
N LEU A 179 18.66 -5.51 -15.39
CA LEU A 179 18.92 -6.42 -16.52
C LEU A 179 20.40 -6.75 -16.71
N THR A 180 21.30 -6.17 -15.90
CA THR A 180 22.75 -6.41 -15.95
C THR A 180 23.24 -7.19 -14.73
N SER A 181 24.28 -8.01 -14.92
CA SER A 181 24.85 -8.93 -13.92
C SER A 181 25.82 -8.29 -12.92
N GLU A 182 26.18 -7.01 -13.10
CA GLU A 182 27.11 -6.34 -12.22
C GLU A 182 26.43 -5.96 -10.90
N ARG A 183 26.50 -6.88 -9.93
CA ARG A 183 26.14 -6.61 -8.54
C ARG A 183 27.19 -5.70 -7.91
N MET A 184 27.21 -4.43 -8.28
CA MET A 184 28.06 -3.45 -7.59
C MET A 184 27.23 -2.23 -7.19
N GLY A 185 26.84 -2.21 -5.92
CA GLY A 185 26.42 -0.98 -5.23
C GLY A 185 24.93 -0.83 -4.93
N HIS A 186 24.60 0.36 -4.44
CA HIS A 186 23.23 0.77 -4.13
C HIS A 186 22.36 0.78 -5.39
N VAL A 187 21.19 0.15 -5.32
CA VAL A 187 20.21 0.12 -6.41
C VAL A 187 19.76 1.55 -6.74
N THR A 188 20.20 2.08 -7.89
CA THR A 188 19.75 3.38 -8.40
C THR A 188 18.49 3.20 -9.28
N PRO A 189 17.63 4.21 -9.41
CA PRO A 189 16.51 4.18 -10.36
C PRO A 189 16.95 4.03 -11.83
N ASP A 190 18.20 4.35 -12.15
CA ASP A 190 18.72 4.34 -13.51
C ASP A 190 19.02 2.92 -14.00
N ASP A 191 19.38 2.02 -13.08
CA ASP A 191 19.70 0.61 -13.39
C ASP A 191 18.47 -0.30 -13.37
N VAL A 192 17.33 0.19 -12.86
CA VAL A 192 16.10 -0.60 -12.68
C VAL A 192 15.09 -0.31 -13.77
N PHE A 193 14.48 -1.36 -14.32
CA PHE A 193 13.47 -1.29 -15.35
C PHE A 193 12.19 -2.00 -14.92
N VAL A 194 11.07 -1.57 -15.49
CA VAL A 194 9.78 -2.20 -15.28
C VAL A 194 9.57 -3.30 -16.32
N THR A 195 9.13 -4.47 -15.88
CA THR A 195 8.92 -5.65 -16.73
C THR A 195 7.63 -6.35 -16.35
N HIS A 196 6.94 -6.95 -17.31
CA HIS A 196 5.96 -7.98 -16.99
C HIS A 196 6.71 -9.17 -16.38
N ARG A 197 6.08 -9.83 -15.38
CA ARG A 197 6.65 -11.00 -14.72
C ARG A 197 7.08 -12.08 -15.73
N TRP A 198 6.18 -12.50 -16.59
CA TRP A 198 6.43 -13.51 -17.62
C TRP A 198 7.56 -13.13 -18.58
N CYS A 199 7.64 -11.85 -18.97
CA CYS A 199 8.73 -11.37 -19.82
C CYS A 199 10.08 -11.52 -19.11
N TYR A 200 10.15 -11.16 -17.83
CA TYR A 200 11.38 -11.27 -17.06
C TYR A 200 11.78 -12.72 -16.77
N GLU A 201 10.82 -13.60 -16.44
CA GLU A 201 11.07 -15.02 -16.25
C GLU A 201 11.64 -15.66 -17.53
N ARG A 202 11.08 -15.32 -18.70
CA ARG A 202 11.61 -15.73 -20.00
C ARG A 202 13.02 -15.19 -20.23
N TYR A 203 13.24 -13.89 -20.01
CA TYR A 203 14.57 -13.27 -20.13
C TYR A 203 15.61 -13.97 -19.25
N LYS A 204 15.26 -14.26 -17.99
CA LYS A 204 16.13 -14.98 -17.05
C LYS A 204 16.44 -16.37 -17.58
N SER A 205 15.45 -17.13 -18.05
CA SER A 205 15.68 -18.48 -18.57
C SER A 205 16.66 -18.52 -19.75
N THR A 206 16.65 -17.51 -20.62
CA THR A 206 17.55 -17.47 -21.78
C THR A 206 18.96 -16.97 -21.43
N HIS A 207 19.09 -16.05 -20.45
CA HIS A 207 20.39 -15.46 -20.06
C HIS A 207 21.04 -16.13 -18.85
N SER A 208 20.39 -17.12 -18.22
CA SER A 208 20.99 -17.95 -17.16
C SER A 208 21.70 -19.20 -17.71
N LEU A 209 21.62 -19.45 -19.02
CA LEU A 209 22.23 -20.61 -19.68
C LEU A 209 23.63 -20.32 -20.24
N ASP A 210 24.08 -19.05 -20.23
CA ASP A 210 25.40 -18.66 -20.75
C ASP A 210 26.52 -18.66 -19.69
N SER A 211 26.29 -19.25 -18.51
CA SER A 211 27.31 -19.33 -17.43
C SER A 211 27.82 -20.74 -17.11
N ASP A 212 27.33 -21.80 -17.77
CA ASP A 212 27.72 -23.20 -17.46
C ASP A 212 27.99 -24.08 -18.70
N ASP A 213 28.64 -23.56 -19.74
CA ASP A 213 29.25 -24.32 -20.86
C ASP A 213 30.52 -23.54 -21.29
N CYS A 214 31.78 -24.00 -21.25
CA CYS A 214 32.40 -25.31 -21.19
C CYS A 214 33.77 -25.19 -20.47
N ARG A 215 33.96 -25.90 -19.35
CA ARG A 215 35.28 -26.41 -18.91
C ARG A 215 35.20 -27.92 -18.83
N THR A 216 35.22 -28.59 -19.97
CA THR A 216 35.64 -30.00 -20.11
C THR A 216 35.71 -30.36 -21.59
N ALA A 217 36.92 -30.27 -22.15
CA ALA A 217 37.55 -31.28 -23.01
C ALA A 217 39.01 -30.87 -23.22
#